data_AF-A0A502C005-F1
#
_entry.id   AF-A0A502C005-F1
#
_cell.length_a   1.000
_cell.length_b   1.000
_cell.length_c   1.000
_cell.angle_alpha   90.00
_cell.angle_beta   90.00
_cell.angle_gamma   90.00
#
_symmetry.space_group_name_H-M   'P 1'
#
loop_
_entity.id
_entity.type
_entity.pdbx_description
1 polymer ?
#
loop_
_entity_poly.entity_id
_entity_poly.type
_entity_poly.pdbx_seq_one_letter_code
_entity_poly.pdbx_strand_id
1 'polypeptide(L)'
;MRDIALALFIFGMLPYILVRPYVGLLIWSWLGYMNPNRLCYGFAISFPWVHLVAIVTLLSLLFSKESKRIPWSTTSVLLMMFLLWTGLTTVLAVLPNAAWNKWEEFAKVLVMVFVTLVLVNSRERMHWLVWMIVVSLGFYGVKGGAFTILGGGVNHVLGPPSSFIADNNALALALCMTLPFMRYLQLHSARKFVRLGLALAMLLTGVAILGTYSRGGLIALTIVCGALFLKSRRRLAVAVIVVAVGLTASHFMPDKWVDRMGTLQDAQQTGSGVTRIQSYEFAANVALHRPLLGGGFNVYQSDSMWQQYGPPDAIPRAIHSIYFRVLGEQGFPGLFLFLALLFVSWRTCSRVRKQTRQIPEERWAFDLASMLQVSVVAFMTGGAFLPMGYFDLAYQLMALCAILELHVRQRASQPAEAHRHDSADMRLRSMATHKALPE
;
A
#
# COMPACT_ATOMS: atom_id res chain seq x y z
N MET A 1 -7.50 22.99 -18.16
CA MET A 1 -6.05 22.70 -18.39
C MET A 1 -5.61 21.37 -17.78
N ARG A 2 -5.88 21.05 -16.49
CA ARG A 2 -5.47 19.77 -15.87
C ARG A 2 -6.04 18.53 -16.57
N ASP A 3 -7.31 18.57 -16.97
CA ASP A 3 -7.99 17.49 -17.69
C ASP A 3 -7.28 17.13 -19.01
N ILE A 4 -6.98 18.16 -19.81
CA ILE A 4 -6.28 18.01 -21.09
C ILE A 4 -4.86 17.49 -20.86
N ALA A 5 -4.13 18.03 -19.86
CA ALA A 5 -2.79 17.57 -19.54
C ALA A 5 -2.76 16.08 -19.13
N LEU A 6 -3.71 15.66 -18.29
CA LEU A 6 -3.83 14.25 -17.89
C LEU A 6 -4.19 13.35 -19.09
N ALA A 7 -5.16 13.78 -19.90
CA ALA A 7 -5.58 13.03 -21.09
C ALA A 7 -4.43 12.88 -22.10
N LEU A 8 -3.74 13.97 -22.44
CA LEU A 8 -2.58 13.95 -23.34
C LEU A 8 -1.47 13.06 -22.80
N PHE A 9 -1.19 13.12 -21.49
CA PHE A 9 -0.21 12.23 -20.88
C PHE A 9 -0.62 10.75 -21.02
N ILE A 10 -1.84 10.39 -20.64
CA ILE A 10 -2.29 8.98 -20.69
C ILE A 10 -2.35 8.48 -22.13
N PHE A 11 -2.98 9.23 -23.04
CA PHE A 11 -3.08 8.86 -24.45
C PHE A 11 -1.71 8.80 -25.13
N GLY A 12 -0.80 9.73 -24.82
CA GLY A 12 0.57 9.72 -25.30
C GLY A 12 1.39 8.53 -24.78
N MET A 13 1.04 7.99 -23.61
CA MET A 13 1.69 6.80 -23.05
C MET A 13 1.12 5.48 -23.59
N LEU A 14 -0.09 5.44 -24.15
CA LEU A 14 -0.69 4.19 -24.64
C LEU A 14 0.17 3.42 -25.65
N PRO A 15 0.82 4.06 -26.66
CA PRO A 15 1.72 3.34 -27.57
C PRO A 15 2.89 2.67 -26.83
N TYR A 16 3.45 3.33 -25.82
CA TYR A 16 4.53 2.76 -24.99
C TYR A 16 4.02 1.59 -24.14
N ILE A 17 2.80 1.67 -23.63
CA ILE A 17 2.18 0.57 -22.89
C ILE A 17 2.00 -0.64 -23.81
N LEU A 18 1.50 -0.44 -25.03
CA LEU A 18 1.30 -1.52 -26.02
C LEU A 18 2.61 -2.27 -26.33
N VAL A 19 3.73 -1.56 -26.41
CA VAL A 19 5.05 -2.18 -26.66
C VAL A 19 5.66 -2.76 -25.38
N ARG A 20 5.47 -2.12 -24.24
CA ARG A 20 6.06 -2.49 -22.95
C ARG A 20 4.99 -2.55 -21.86
N PRO A 21 4.41 -3.73 -21.59
CA PRO A 21 3.31 -3.86 -20.62
C PRO A 21 3.71 -3.41 -19.20
N TYR A 22 5.00 -3.51 -18.86
CA TYR A 22 5.50 -3.02 -17.57
C TYR A 22 5.31 -1.51 -17.37
N VAL A 23 5.36 -0.70 -18.44
CA VAL A 23 5.02 0.73 -18.36
C VAL A 23 3.54 0.91 -18.00
N GLY A 24 2.68 0.07 -18.55
CA GLY A 24 1.26 0.01 -18.20
C GLY A 24 1.01 -0.28 -16.74
N LEU A 25 1.74 -1.24 -16.16
CA LEU A 25 1.68 -1.53 -14.74
C LEU A 25 2.08 -0.32 -13.86
N LEU A 26 3.12 0.42 -14.26
CA LEU A 26 3.54 1.63 -13.54
C LEU A 26 2.48 2.73 -13.61
N ILE A 27 1.89 2.98 -14.78
CA ILE A 27 0.84 3.99 -14.95
C ILE A 27 -0.44 3.56 -14.22
N TRP A 28 -0.79 2.27 -14.25
CA TRP A 28 -1.92 1.75 -13.48
C TRP A 28 -1.72 1.96 -11.98
N SER A 29 -0.52 1.65 -11.47
CA SER A 29 -0.17 1.88 -10.06
C SER A 29 -0.25 3.37 -9.70
N TRP A 30 0.23 4.24 -10.58
CA TRP A 30 0.14 5.69 -10.40
C TRP A 30 -1.32 6.16 -10.33
N LEU A 31 -2.17 5.73 -11.27
CA LEU A 31 -3.58 6.11 -11.29
C LEU A 31 -4.33 5.57 -10.07
N GLY A 32 -4.07 4.31 -9.68
CA GLY A 32 -4.71 3.66 -8.53
C GLY A 32 -4.35 4.32 -7.20
N TYR A 33 -3.07 4.68 -7.01
CA TYR A 33 -2.61 5.27 -5.75
C TYR A 33 -2.76 6.78 -5.71
N MET A 34 -2.33 7.50 -6.75
CA MET A 34 -2.38 8.96 -6.75
C MET A 34 -3.78 9.49 -7.08
N ASN A 35 -4.60 8.78 -7.86
CA ASN A 35 -5.90 9.27 -8.35
C ASN A 35 -5.81 10.70 -8.96
N PRO A 36 -4.89 10.97 -9.90
CA PRO A 36 -4.69 12.32 -10.45
C PRO A 36 -5.92 12.82 -11.20
N ASN A 37 -6.75 11.91 -11.73
CA ASN A 37 -8.03 12.23 -12.35
C ASN A 37 -9.00 12.92 -11.37
N ARG A 38 -8.94 12.57 -10.08
CA ARG A 38 -9.75 13.21 -9.02
C ARG A 38 -9.25 14.60 -8.62
N LEU A 39 -8.11 15.04 -9.16
CA LEU A 39 -7.56 16.40 -9.00
C LEU A 39 -7.84 17.31 -10.20
N CYS A 40 -8.53 16.78 -11.22
CA CYS A 40 -9.01 17.52 -12.39
C CYS A 40 -10.36 18.21 -12.10
N TYR A 41 -10.91 18.94 -13.06
CA TYR A 41 -12.13 19.76 -12.86
C TYR A 41 -13.27 19.46 -13.86
N GLY A 42 -13.03 18.68 -14.91
CA GLY A 42 -14.00 18.39 -15.97
C GLY A 42 -14.10 16.91 -16.30
N PHE A 43 -14.12 16.60 -17.61
CA PHE A 43 -14.37 15.24 -18.12
C PHE A 43 -13.40 14.18 -17.59
N ALA A 44 -12.18 14.58 -17.22
CA ALA A 44 -11.19 13.63 -16.75
C ALA A 44 -11.55 13.03 -15.38
N ILE A 45 -12.46 13.65 -14.61
CA ILE A 45 -12.90 13.08 -13.32
C ILE A 45 -13.67 11.77 -13.51
N SER A 46 -14.55 11.71 -14.52
CA SER A 46 -15.48 10.60 -14.74
C SER A 46 -14.99 9.57 -15.75
N PHE A 47 -14.04 9.92 -16.63
CA PHE A 47 -13.51 8.99 -17.61
C PHE A 47 -12.80 7.79 -16.94
N PRO A 48 -13.01 6.54 -17.42
CA PRO A 48 -12.51 5.33 -16.77
C PRO A 48 -11.03 5.05 -17.08
N TRP A 49 -10.14 5.96 -16.70
CA TRP A 49 -8.70 5.92 -17.01
C TRP A 49 -8.02 4.63 -16.53
N VAL A 50 -8.35 4.19 -15.31
CA VAL A 50 -7.76 2.98 -14.70
C VAL A 50 -8.13 1.74 -15.51
N HIS A 51 -9.38 1.63 -15.95
CA HIS A 51 -9.83 0.51 -16.80
C HIS A 51 -9.18 0.54 -18.17
N LEU A 52 -9.08 1.70 -18.81
CA LEU A 52 -8.40 1.85 -20.09
C LEU A 52 -6.94 1.36 -20.00
N VAL A 53 -6.18 1.86 -19.02
CA VAL A 53 -4.79 1.47 -18.83
C VAL A 53 -4.67 -0.02 -18.48
N ALA A 54 -5.55 -0.56 -17.64
CA ALA A 54 -5.54 -1.98 -17.29
C ALA A 54 -5.78 -2.87 -18.53
N ILE A 55 -6.80 -2.55 -19.34
CA ILE A 55 -7.12 -3.31 -20.56
C ILE A 55 -5.94 -3.26 -21.54
N VAL A 56 -5.40 -2.07 -21.82
CA VAL A 56 -4.26 -1.90 -22.73
C VAL A 56 -3.02 -2.64 -22.19
N THR A 57 -2.80 -2.65 -20.88
CA THR A 57 -1.71 -3.41 -20.23
C THR A 57 -1.89 -4.91 -20.40
N LEU A 58 -3.10 -5.44 -20.20
CA LEU A 58 -3.41 -6.86 -20.37
C LEU A 58 -3.28 -7.30 -21.84
N LEU A 59 -3.77 -6.49 -22.78
CA LEU A 59 -3.59 -6.74 -24.22
C LEU A 59 -2.12 -6.71 -24.59
N SER A 60 -1.37 -5.71 -24.12
CA SER A 60 0.08 -5.66 -24.32
C SER A 60 0.78 -6.89 -23.74
N LEU A 61 0.44 -7.31 -22.53
CA LEU A 61 1.03 -8.50 -21.91
C LEU A 61 0.79 -9.75 -22.76
N LEU A 62 -0.43 -9.92 -23.28
CA LEU A 62 -0.80 -11.05 -24.13
C LEU A 62 0.05 -11.12 -25.41
N PHE A 63 0.25 -9.99 -26.09
CA PHE A 63 0.97 -9.93 -27.38
C PHE A 63 2.48 -9.66 -27.26
N SER A 64 2.96 -9.19 -26.11
CA SER A 64 4.38 -8.90 -25.88
C SER A 64 5.24 -10.17 -25.89
N LYS A 65 6.57 -10.03 -25.91
CA LYS A 65 7.51 -11.15 -25.71
C LYS A 65 7.85 -11.41 -24.23
N GLU A 66 7.21 -10.70 -23.30
CA GLU A 66 7.43 -10.90 -21.86
C GLU A 66 7.05 -12.32 -21.43
N SER A 67 7.70 -12.83 -20.38
CA SER A 67 7.27 -14.09 -19.76
C SER A 67 5.82 -13.95 -19.28
N LYS A 68 4.98 -14.94 -19.56
CA LYS A 68 3.61 -15.04 -19.00
C LYS A 68 3.54 -16.02 -17.81
N ARG A 69 4.70 -16.49 -17.33
CA ARG A 69 4.74 -17.47 -16.25
C ARG A 69 4.48 -16.78 -14.93
N ILE A 70 3.36 -17.10 -14.30
CA ILE A 70 3.08 -16.72 -12.92
C ILE A 70 4.04 -17.51 -12.01
N PRO A 71 4.84 -16.84 -11.17
CA PRO A 71 5.64 -17.55 -10.18
C PRO A 71 4.70 -18.13 -9.11
N TRP A 72 4.51 -19.45 -9.09
CA TRP A 72 3.68 -20.15 -8.11
C TRP A 72 4.36 -20.25 -6.74
N SER A 73 4.53 -19.08 -6.10
CA SER A 73 4.92 -18.97 -4.70
C SER A 73 3.74 -19.26 -3.77
N THR A 74 4.02 -19.52 -2.48
CA THR A 74 2.97 -19.64 -1.46
C THR A 74 2.05 -18.42 -1.45
N THR A 75 2.59 -17.21 -1.65
CA THR A 75 1.77 -15.98 -1.74
C THR A 75 0.84 -16.02 -2.94
N SER A 76 1.33 -16.40 -4.13
CA SER A 76 0.52 -16.46 -5.36
C SER A 76 -0.63 -17.46 -5.23
N VAL A 77 -0.38 -18.61 -4.59
CA VAL A 77 -1.40 -19.62 -4.30
C VAL A 77 -2.43 -19.07 -3.32
N LEU A 78 -2.01 -18.45 -2.22
CA LEU A 78 -2.93 -17.86 -1.25
C LEU A 78 -3.77 -16.71 -1.85
N LEU A 79 -3.18 -15.88 -2.72
CA LEU A 79 -3.91 -14.83 -3.44
C LEU A 79 -4.98 -15.44 -4.35
N MET A 80 -4.66 -16.52 -5.06
CA MET A 80 -5.62 -17.23 -5.91
C MET A 80 -6.73 -17.87 -5.06
N MET A 81 -6.39 -18.56 -3.98
CA MET A 81 -7.35 -19.14 -3.05
C MET A 81 -8.27 -18.07 -2.47
N PHE A 82 -7.73 -16.91 -2.09
CA PHE A 82 -8.52 -15.82 -1.54
C PHE A 82 -9.44 -15.18 -2.60
N LEU A 83 -8.98 -15.02 -3.84
CA LEU A 83 -9.83 -14.56 -4.96
C LEU A 83 -11.00 -15.51 -5.21
N LEU A 84 -10.72 -16.82 -5.28
CA LEU A 84 -11.73 -17.85 -5.50
C LEU A 84 -12.69 -17.94 -4.31
N TRP A 85 -12.17 -17.89 -3.08
CA TRP A 85 -12.97 -17.91 -1.87
C TRP A 85 -13.92 -16.71 -1.80
N THR A 86 -13.39 -15.50 -2.01
CA THR A 86 -14.20 -14.29 -2.01
C THR A 86 -15.20 -14.25 -3.17
N GLY A 87 -14.93 -14.96 -4.28
CA GLY A 87 -15.90 -15.16 -5.35
C GLY A 87 -17.03 -16.11 -4.94
N LEU A 88 -16.70 -17.23 -4.28
CA LEU A 88 -17.68 -18.18 -3.76
C LEU A 88 -18.63 -17.53 -2.74
N THR A 89 -18.09 -16.78 -1.78
CA THR A 89 -18.90 -16.07 -0.78
C THR A 89 -19.74 -14.95 -1.41
N THR A 90 -19.30 -14.37 -2.52
CA THR A 90 -20.07 -13.37 -3.28
C THR A 90 -21.30 -13.98 -3.93
N VAL A 91 -21.19 -15.18 -4.51
CA VAL A 91 -22.34 -15.90 -5.09
C VAL A 91 -23.40 -16.19 -4.02
N LEU A 92 -22.98 -16.42 -2.77
CA LEU A 92 -23.83 -16.79 -1.64
C LEU A 92 -24.08 -15.63 -0.67
N ALA A 93 -23.82 -14.39 -1.11
CA ALA A 93 -23.89 -13.20 -0.27
C ALA A 93 -25.32 -12.82 0.12
N VAL A 94 -25.48 -12.21 1.29
CA VAL A 94 -26.77 -11.71 1.77
C VAL A 94 -27.27 -10.53 0.92
N LEU A 95 -26.35 -9.72 0.40
CA LEU A 95 -26.62 -8.61 -0.51
C LEU A 95 -25.92 -8.84 -1.87
N PRO A 96 -26.51 -9.63 -2.78
CA PRO A 96 -25.84 -10.05 -4.02
C PRO A 96 -25.30 -8.87 -4.85
N ASN A 97 -26.11 -7.83 -5.09
CA ASN A 97 -25.70 -6.69 -5.91
C ASN A 97 -24.53 -5.90 -5.28
N ALA A 98 -24.61 -5.61 -3.98
CA ALA A 98 -23.54 -4.91 -3.26
C ALA A 98 -22.26 -5.75 -3.19
N ALA A 99 -22.40 -7.07 -3.09
CA ALA A 99 -21.29 -8.00 -3.04
C ALA A 99 -20.59 -8.14 -4.41
N TRP A 100 -21.34 -8.32 -5.50
CA TRP A 100 -20.80 -8.41 -6.85
C TRP A 100 -20.05 -7.16 -7.27
N ASN A 101 -20.62 -5.97 -7.02
CA ASN A 101 -19.94 -4.71 -7.28
C ASN A 101 -18.59 -4.64 -6.57
N LYS A 102 -18.53 -5.08 -5.31
CA LYS A 102 -17.30 -5.02 -4.53
C LYS A 102 -16.29 -6.10 -4.92
N TRP A 103 -16.76 -7.32 -5.22
CA TRP A 103 -15.91 -8.39 -5.71
C TRP A 103 -15.32 -8.03 -7.07
N GLU A 104 -16.07 -7.39 -7.97
CA GLU A 104 -15.54 -6.93 -9.25
C GLU A 104 -14.39 -5.92 -9.06
N GLU A 105 -14.54 -4.94 -8.16
CA GLU A 105 -13.45 -4.02 -7.79
C GLU A 105 -12.23 -4.79 -7.25
N PHE A 106 -12.44 -5.72 -6.32
CA PHE A 106 -11.37 -6.47 -5.68
C PHE A 106 -10.68 -7.46 -6.64
N ALA A 107 -11.43 -8.12 -7.51
CA ALA A 107 -10.92 -9.03 -8.52
C ALA A 107 -10.04 -8.28 -9.52
N LYS A 108 -10.44 -7.07 -9.97
CA LYS A 108 -9.61 -6.22 -10.84
C LYS A 108 -8.28 -5.86 -10.19
N VAL A 109 -8.29 -5.57 -8.89
CA VAL A 109 -7.06 -5.37 -8.11
C VAL A 109 -6.19 -6.63 -8.12
N LEU A 110 -6.74 -7.79 -7.78
CA LEU A 110 -5.97 -9.03 -7.74
C LEU A 110 -5.44 -9.46 -9.11
N VAL A 111 -6.18 -9.25 -10.19
CA VAL A 111 -5.69 -9.46 -11.56
C VAL A 111 -4.43 -8.63 -11.81
N MET A 112 -4.42 -7.35 -11.43
CA MET A 112 -3.25 -6.50 -11.58
C MET A 112 -2.10 -6.85 -10.62
N VAL A 113 -2.40 -7.43 -9.46
CA VAL A 113 -1.39 -8.03 -8.57
C VAL A 113 -0.75 -9.27 -9.23
N PHE A 114 -1.52 -10.11 -9.94
CA PHE A 114 -0.95 -11.20 -10.73
C PHE A 114 -0.13 -10.69 -11.92
N VAL A 115 -0.57 -9.65 -12.61
CA VAL A 115 0.23 -8.96 -13.63
C VAL A 115 1.55 -8.44 -13.04
N THR A 116 1.53 -7.94 -11.80
CA THR A 116 2.74 -7.54 -11.08
C THR A 116 3.69 -8.71 -10.85
N LEU A 117 3.18 -9.84 -10.36
CA LEU A 117 3.97 -11.06 -10.15
C LEU A 117 4.65 -11.56 -11.44
N VAL A 118 4.02 -11.33 -12.59
CA VAL A 118 4.55 -11.71 -13.91
C VAL A 118 5.57 -10.68 -14.43
N LEU A 119 5.24 -9.39 -14.37
CA LEU A 119 6.01 -8.33 -15.02
C LEU A 119 7.20 -7.84 -14.20
N VAL A 120 7.14 -7.89 -12.87
CA VAL A 120 8.26 -7.46 -12.01
C VAL A 120 9.23 -8.63 -11.85
N ASN A 121 10.13 -8.77 -12.81
CA ASN A 121 11.08 -9.90 -12.89
C ASN A 121 12.55 -9.48 -12.74
N SER A 122 12.81 -8.19 -12.49
CA SER A 122 14.16 -7.67 -12.27
C SER A 122 14.21 -6.69 -11.10
N ARG A 123 15.41 -6.52 -10.54
CA ARG A 123 15.69 -5.53 -9.50
C ARG A 123 15.25 -4.12 -9.94
N GLU A 124 15.53 -3.74 -11.18
CA GLU A 124 15.18 -2.42 -11.70
C GLU A 124 13.67 -2.21 -11.73
N ARG A 125 12.91 -3.18 -12.25
CA ARG A 125 11.44 -3.12 -12.26
C ARG A 125 10.87 -3.06 -10.85
N MET A 126 11.48 -3.74 -9.90
CA MET A 126 11.07 -3.62 -8.50
C MET A 126 11.33 -2.21 -7.96
N HIS A 127 12.51 -1.65 -8.22
CA HIS A 127 12.87 -0.29 -7.83
C HIS A 127 11.94 0.77 -8.43
N TRP A 128 11.61 0.66 -9.72
CA TRP A 128 10.72 1.59 -10.40
C TRP A 128 9.29 1.54 -9.87
N LEU A 129 8.78 0.36 -9.53
CA LEU A 129 7.48 0.21 -8.89
C LEU A 129 7.47 0.83 -7.47
N VAL A 130 8.55 0.64 -6.70
CA VAL A 130 8.70 1.28 -5.38
C VAL A 130 8.77 2.80 -5.51
N TRP A 131 9.51 3.32 -6.50
CA TRP A 131 9.49 4.75 -6.84
C TRP A 131 8.08 5.22 -7.17
N MET A 132 7.33 4.46 -7.95
CA MET A 132 5.98 4.85 -8.33
C MET A 132 5.03 4.93 -7.14
N ILE A 133 5.10 3.97 -6.20
CA ILE A 133 4.35 4.03 -4.93
C ILE A 133 4.72 5.31 -4.16
N VAL A 134 6.01 5.60 -4.02
CA VAL A 134 6.51 6.77 -3.29
C VAL A 134 6.12 8.08 -3.94
N VAL A 135 6.22 8.21 -5.27
CA VAL A 135 5.80 9.43 -5.98
C VAL A 135 4.30 9.63 -5.83
N SER A 136 3.52 8.56 -5.94
CA SER A 136 2.05 8.63 -5.93
C SER A 136 1.49 9.02 -4.56
N LEU A 137 1.87 8.30 -3.50
CA LEU A 137 1.36 8.53 -2.15
C LEU A 137 2.18 9.60 -1.43
N GLY A 138 3.48 9.68 -1.69
CA GLY A 138 4.35 10.72 -1.16
C GLY A 138 3.97 12.11 -1.67
N PHE A 139 3.33 12.25 -2.83
CA PHE A 139 2.71 13.51 -3.26
C PHE A 139 1.76 14.06 -2.18
N TYR A 140 0.85 13.21 -1.67
CA TYR A 140 -0.08 13.61 -0.60
C TYR A 140 0.60 13.84 0.74
N GLY A 141 1.67 13.09 1.04
CA GLY A 141 2.47 13.32 2.23
C GLY A 141 3.21 14.66 2.21
N VAL A 142 3.88 14.99 1.10
CA VAL A 142 4.60 16.26 0.93
C VAL A 142 3.63 17.43 0.91
N LYS A 143 2.57 17.34 0.08
CA LYS A 143 1.53 18.37 -0.02
C LYS A 143 0.83 18.58 1.32
N GLY A 144 0.42 17.49 1.98
CA GLY A 144 -0.28 17.53 3.26
C GLY A 144 0.59 18.07 4.39
N GLY A 145 1.88 17.72 4.42
CA GLY A 145 2.82 18.22 5.42
C GLY A 145 3.05 19.71 5.29
N ALA A 146 3.31 20.17 4.06
CA ALA A 146 3.44 21.60 3.77
C ALA A 146 2.16 22.37 4.12
N PHE A 147 1.00 21.85 3.72
CA PHE A 147 -0.31 22.42 4.06
C PHE A 147 -0.53 22.54 5.57
N THR A 148 -0.13 21.51 6.32
CA THR A 148 -0.26 21.47 7.78
C THR A 148 0.62 22.54 8.44
N ILE A 149 1.88 22.68 8.01
CA ILE A 149 2.81 23.68 8.56
C ILE A 149 2.33 25.10 8.21
N LEU A 150 2.02 25.35 6.94
CA LEU A 150 1.62 26.67 6.45
C LEU A 150 0.26 27.11 7.01
N GLY A 151 -0.65 26.16 7.26
CA GLY A 151 -1.97 26.40 7.82
C GLY A 151 -2.05 26.29 9.35
N GLY A 152 -0.91 26.15 10.05
CA GLY A 152 -0.88 26.03 11.51
C GLY A 152 -1.69 24.86 12.06
N GLY A 153 -1.78 23.76 11.30
CA GLY A 153 -2.48 22.54 11.72
C GLY A 153 -4.00 22.67 11.90
N VAL A 154 -4.62 23.80 11.56
CA VAL A 154 -6.05 24.06 11.82
C VAL A 154 -6.95 23.17 10.99
N ASN A 155 -6.55 22.91 9.74
CA ASN A 155 -7.36 22.15 8.78
C ASN A 155 -6.88 20.70 8.66
N HIS A 156 -7.82 19.80 8.38
CA HIS A 156 -7.51 18.39 8.17
C HIS A 156 -6.88 18.16 6.80
N VAL A 157 -5.83 17.34 6.77
CA VAL A 157 -5.28 16.77 5.54
C VAL A 157 -6.19 15.64 5.07
N LEU A 158 -6.74 15.81 3.86
CA LEU A 158 -7.60 14.84 3.18
C LEU A 158 -6.95 14.36 1.88
N GLY A 159 -7.33 13.17 1.44
CA GLY A 159 -6.93 12.67 0.13
C GLY A 159 -7.85 13.16 -0.98
N PRO A 160 -7.63 12.67 -2.21
CA PRO A 160 -8.46 13.03 -3.35
C PRO A 160 -9.88 12.46 -3.17
N PRO A 161 -10.93 13.24 -3.49
CA PRO A 161 -12.32 12.79 -3.34
C PRO A 161 -12.63 11.56 -4.19
N SER A 162 -13.61 10.76 -3.76
CA SER A 162 -14.07 9.55 -4.47
C SER A 162 -12.92 8.58 -4.81
N SER A 163 -12.04 8.36 -3.84
CA SER A 163 -10.90 7.43 -3.89
C SER A 163 -10.81 6.60 -2.60
N PHE A 164 -10.03 5.52 -2.61
CA PHE A 164 -9.75 4.69 -1.42
C PHE A 164 -9.05 5.44 -0.28
N ILE A 165 -8.41 6.56 -0.58
CA ILE A 165 -7.67 7.37 0.39
C ILE A 165 -8.32 8.74 0.60
N ALA A 166 -9.60 8.89 0.24
CA ALA A 166 -10.30 10.18 0.33
C ALA A 166 -10.40 10.69 1.77
N ASP A 167 -10.75 9.81 2.72
CA ASP A 167 -10.85 10.18 4.12
C ASP A 167 -9.47 10.28 4.79
N ASN A 168 -9.43 11.06 5.85
CA ASN A 168 -8.23 11.34 6.61
C ASN A 168 -7.57 10.09 7.20
N ASN A 169 -8.34 9.08 7.62
CA ASN A 169 -7.77 7.90 8.25
C ASN A 169 -7.17 6.94 7.22
N ALA A 170 -7.85 6.72 6.09
CA ALA A 170 -7.30 5.92 5.00
C ALA A 170 -6.04 6.55 4.41
N LEU A 171 -6.01 7.89 4.24
CA LEU A 171 -4.81 8.60 3.85
C LEU A 171 -3.67 8.41 4.87
N ALA A 172 -3.94 8.57 6.17
CA ALA A 172 -2.93 8.37 7.21
C ALA A 172 -2.30 6.97 7.16
N LEU A 173 -3.12 5.93 6.97
CA LEU A 173 -2.66 4.55 6.79
C LEU A 173 -1.76 4.41 5.56
N ALA A 174 -2.20 4.91 4.40
CA ALA A 174 -1.43 4.84 3.16
C ALA A 174 -0.07 5.56 3.27
N LEU A 175 -0.03 6.72 3.95
CA LEU A 175 1.21 7.45 4.23
C LEU A 175 2.13 6.67 5.18
N CYS A 176 1.60 6.05 6.24
CA CYS A 176 2.36 5.18 7.13
C CYS A 176 2.99 3.99 6.38
N MET A 177 2.24 3.38 5.46
CA MET A 177 2.74 2.30 4.59
C MET A 177 3.82 2.78 3.61
N THR A 178 3.83 4.08 3.27
CA THR A 178 4.75 4.68 2.27
C THR A 178 6.11 5.10 2.87
N LEU A 179 6.14 5.53 4.14
CA LEU A 179 7.37 5.98 4.82
C LEU A 179 8.55 4.99 4.71
N PRO A 180 8.37 3.66 4.87
CA PRO A 180 9.44 2.70 4.70
C PRO A 180 10.02 2.68 3.27
N PHE A 181 9.20 2.88 2.24
CA PHE A 181 9.69 2.95 0.87
C PHE A 181 10.51 4.19 0.59
N MET A 182 10.10 5.35 1.13
CA MET A 182 10.92 6.56 1.07
C MET A 182 12.29 6.32 1.71
N ARG A 183 12.32 5.63 2.85
CA ARG A 183 13.57 5.26 3.52
C ARG A 183 14.41 4.30 2.69
N TYR A 184 13.82 3.27 2.09
CA TYR A 184 14.52 2.37 1.17
C TYR A 184 15.18 3.15 0.04
N LEU A 185 14.42 3.98 -0.67
CA LEU A 185 14.93 4.78 -1.79
C LEU A 185 16.03 5.75 -1.34
N GLN A 186 15.92 6.31 -0.14
CA GLN A 186 16.94 7.19 0.43
C GLN A 186 18.26 6.44 0.69
N LEU A 187 18.21 5.19 1.13
CA LEU A 187 19.40 4.37 1.35
C LEU A 187 20.11 3.99 0.05
N HIS A 188 19.35 3.86 -1.06
CA HIS A 188 19.87 3.39 -2.35
C HIS A 188 19.99 4.47 -3.42
N SER A 189 19.76 5.74 -3.09
CA SER A 189 19.96 6.86 -4.02
C SER A 189 21.41 7.33 -4.00
N ALA A 190 22.07 7.31 -5.17
CA ALA A 190 23.45 7.80 -5.31
C ALA A 190 23.54 9.32 -5.10
N ARG A 191 22.61 10.06 -5.70
CA ARG A 191 22.63 11.53 -5.71
C ARG A 191 22.26 12.11 -4.34
N LYS A 192 23.10 13.00 -3.80
CA LYS A 192 22.89 13.63 -2.47
C LYS A 192 21.56 14.39 -2.39
N PHE A 193 21.20 15.14 -3.44
CA PHE A 193 19.94 15.90 -3.46
C PHE A 193 18.71 15.00 -3.39
N VAL A 194 18.72 13.83 -4.03
CA VAL A 194 17.59 12.88 -3.96
C VAL A 194 17.44 12.35 -2.55
N ARG A 195 18.55 12.05 -1.86
CA ARG A 195 18.52 11.61 -0.46
C ARG A 195 17.99 12.68 0.49
N LEU A 196 18.38 13.94 0.26
CA LEU A 196 17.89 15.08 1.02
C LEU A 196 16.39 15.31 0.76
N GLY A 197 15.99 15.30 -0.52
CA GLY A 197 14.58 15.41 -0.92
C GLY A 197 13.71 14.32 -0.31
N LEU A 198 14.18 13.06 -0.28
CA LEU A 198 13.49 11.96 0.40
C LEU A 198 13.45 12.13 1.93
N ALA A 199 14.50 12.71 2.55
CA ALA A 199 14.47 13.03 3.97
C ALA A 199 13.40 14.07 4.30
N LEU A 200 13.36 15.15 3.50
CA LEU A 200 12.36 16.20 3.62
C LEU A 200 10.95 15.64 3.34
N ALA A 201 10.81 14.78 2.33
CA ALA A 201 9.54 14.12 2.04
C ALA A 201 9.07 13.25 3.21
N MET A 202 9.96 12.46 3.82
CA MET A 202 9.63 11.66 5.01
C MET A 202 9.17 12.54 6.18
N LEU A 203 9.87 13.66 6.43
CA LEU A 203 9.50 14.63 7.46
C LEU A 203 8.10 15.20 7.19
N LEU A 204 7.87 15.73 5.99
CA LEU A 204 6.58 16.30 5.60
C LEU A 204 5.47 15.24 5.62
N THR A 205 5.74 14.00 5.21
CA THR A 205 4.78 12.90 5.32
C THR A 205 4.43 12.59 6.78
N GLY A 206 5.41 12.60 7.70
CA GLY A 206 5.15 12.48 9.14
C GLY A 206 4.23 13.59 9.64
N VAL A 207 4.52 14.83 9.27
CA VAL A 207 3.70 16.00 9.62
C VAL A 207 2.29 15.92 8.99
N ALA A 208 2.17 15.46 7.75
CA ALA A 208 0.89 15.26 7.09
C ALA A 208 0.02 14.26 7.85
N ILE A 209 0.61 13.16 8.36
CA ILE A 209 -0.10 12.18 9.17
C ILE A 209 -0.66 12.84 10.44
N LEU A 210 0.10 13.73 11.11
CA LEU A 210 -0.44 14.51 12.23
C LEU A 210 -1.62 15.39 11.77
N GLY A 211 -1.46 16.09 10.66
CA GLY A 211 -2.48 16.95 10.03
C GLY A 211 -3.74 16.19 9.57
N THR A 212 -3.73 14.87 9.49
CA THR A 212 -4.96 14.09 9.21
C THR A 212 -5.93 14.05 10.40
N TYR A 213 -5.49 14.38 11.63
CA TYR A 213 -6.31 14.20 12.84
C TYR A 213 -6.78 12.74 13.05
N SER A 214 -6.02 11.77 12.52
CA SER A 214 -6.32 10.34 12.66
C SER A 214 -5.63 9.74 13.89
N ARG A 215 -6.41 9.36 14.91
CA ARG A 215 -5.94 8.63 16.10
C ARG A 215 -5.25 7.29 15.73
N GLY A 216 -5.87 6.53 14.82
CA GLY A 216 -5.28 5.30 14.30
C GLY A 216 -4.01 5.54 13.48
N GLY A 217 -3.96 6.68 12.76
CA GLY A 217 -2.77 7.13 12.04
C GLY A 217 -1.61 7.48 12.96
N LEU A 218 -1.86 8.14 14.09
CA LEU A 218 -0.83 8.47 15.09
C LEU A 218 -0.24 7.21 15.75
N ILE A 219 -1.10 6.24 16.10
CA ILE A 219 -0.65 4.93 16.63
C ILE A 219 0.20 4.21 15.58
N ALA A 220 -0.28 4.10 14.34
CA ALA A 220 0.44 3.45 13.26
C ALA A 220 1.79 4.15 12.98
N LEU A 221 1.81 5.48 12.96
CA LEU A 221 3.05 6.26 12.78
C LEU A 221 4.05 5.96 13.89
N THR A 222 3.61 5.94 15.15
CA THR A 222 4.47 5.64 16.30
C THR A 222 5.12 4.25 16.16
N ILE A 223 4.32 3.24 15.82
CA ILE A 223 4.80 1.88 15.60
C ILE A 223 5.76 1.82 14.40
N VAL A 224 5.43 2.49 13.29
CA VAL A 224 6.27 2.57 12.09
C VAL A 224 7.60 3.26 12.40
N CYS A 225 7.60 4.37 13.12
CA CYS A 225 8.81 5.07 13.55
C CYS A 225 9.70 4.17 14.42
N GLY A 226 9.12 3.47 15.39
CA GLY A 226 9.84 2.48 16.21
C GLY A 226 10.41 1.34 15.36
N ALA A 227 9.62 0.78 14.45
CA ALA A 227 10.07 -0.28 13.55
C ALA A 227 11.18 0.19 12.58
N LEU A 228 11.06 1.40 12.01
CA LEU A 228 12.11 2.03 11.21
C LEU A 228 13.39 2.23 12.02
N PHE A 229 13.28 2.70 13.26
CA PHE A 229 14.42 2.87 14.16
C PHE A 229 15.13 1.54 14.44
N LEU A 230 14.37 0.49 14.78
CA LEU A 230 14.91 -0.84 15.08
C LEU A 230 15.57 -1.51 13.85
N LYS A 231 15.03 -1.28 12.65
CA LYS A 231 15.52 -1.89 11.40
C LYS A 231 16.60 -1.05 10.70
N SER A 232 16.73 0.24 11.01
CA SER A 232 17.70 1.14 10.39
C SER A 232 19.10 0.98 11.00
N ARG A 233 20.12 0.91 10.13
CA ARG A 233 21.53 1.01 10.57
C ARG A 233 21.91 2.42 10.99
N ARG A 234 21.27 3.45 10.40
CA ARG A 234 21.46 4.86 10.77
C ARG A 234 20.31 5.30 11.67
N ARG A 235 20.31 4.78 12.90
CA ARG A 235 19.27 5.03 13.92
C ARG A 235 19.13 6.51 14.24
N LEU A 236 20.24 7.23 14.35
CA LEU A 236 20.27 8.66 14.59
C LEU A 236 19.49 9.45 13.53
N ALA A 237 19.66 9.13 12.24
CA ALA A 237 18.94 9.82 11.17
C ALA A 237 17.42 9.61 11.26
N VAL A 238 16.97 8.44 11.71
CA VAL A 238 15.54 8.18 11.94
C VAL A 238 15.07 8.92 13.19
N ALA A 239 15.85 8.89 14.28
CA ALA A 239 15.54 9.59 15.52
C ALA A 239 15.40 11.10 15.30
N VAL A 240 16.30 11.72 14.52
CA VAL A 240 16.21 13.15 14.17
C VAL A 240 14.90 13.47 13.45
N ILE A 241 14.48 12.65 12.48
CA ILE A 241 13.19 12.85 11.79
C ILE A 241 12.02 12.70 12.76
N VAL A 242 12.06 11.69 13.64
CA VAL A 242 11.00 11.45 14.65
C VAL A 242 10.89 12.63 15.63
N VAL A 243 12.02 13.11 16.15
CA VAL A 243 12.07 14.28 17.02
C VAL A 243 11.54 15.51 16.28
N ALA A 244 11.95 15.71 15.03
CA ALA A 244 11.45 16.84 14.23
C ALA A 244 9.93 16.78 14.03
N VAL A 245 9.35 15.60 13.73
CA VAL A 245 7.89 15.43 13.64
C VAL A 245 7.23 15.73 14.99
N GLY A 246 7.80 15.28 16.11
CA GLY A 246 7.29 15.55 17.45
C GLY A 246 7.34 17.03 17.84
N LEU A 247 8.41 17.74 17.47
CA LEU A 247 8.51 19.19 17.64
C LEU A 247 7.48 19.93 16.79
N THR A 248 7.23 19.47 15.56
CA THR A 248 6.14 20.03 14.75
C THR A 248 4.79 19.82 15.43
N ALA A 249 4.56 18.65 16.04
CA ALA A 249 3.35 18.39 16.79
C ALA A 249 3.15 19.40 17.93
N SER A 250 4.22 19.70 18.69
CA SER A 250 4.11 20.59 19.85
C SER A 250 3.99 22.08 19.50
N HIS A 251 4.55 22.52 18.36
CA HIS A 251 4.58 23.95 18.00
C HIS A 251 3.50 24.37 17.00
N PHE A 252 3.02 23.45 16.16
CA PHE A 252 2.10 23.79 15.07
C PHE A 252 0.71 23.18 15.20
N MET A 253 0.48 22.19 16.09
CA MET A 253 -0.86 21.60 16.21
C MET A 253 -1.71 22.41 17.19
N PRO A 254 -2.96 22.76 16.84
CA PRO A 254 -3.84 23.55 17.71
C PRO A 254 -4.45 22.70 18.84
N ASP A 255 -5.01 23.35 19.86
CA ASP A 255 -5.63 22.69 21.03
C ASP A 255 -6.67 21.63 20.63
N LYS A 256 -7.50 21.93 19.61
CA LYS A 256 -8.47 20.96 19.06
C LYS A 256 -7.83 19.64 18.62
N TRP A 257 -6.61 19.69 18.08
CA TRP A 257 -5.86 18.48 17.74
C TRP A 257 -5.42 17.75 19.01
N VAL A 258 -4.89 18.49 19.99
CA VAL A 258 -4.42 17.96 21.29
C VAL A 258 -5.57 17.27 22.02
N ASP A 259 -6.72 17.94 22.15
CA ASP A 259 -7.94 17.41 22.77
C ASP A 259 -8.36 16.10 22.09
N ARG A 260 -8.38 16.10 20.75
CA ARG A 260 -8.76 14.92 19.99
C ARG A 260 -7.80 13.75 20.22
N MET A 261 -6.49 14.00 20.28
CA MET A 261 -5.50 12.93 20.55
C MET A 261 -5.52 12.50 22.02
N GLY A 262 -5.85 13.39 22.96
CA GLY A 262 -6.05 13.09 24.38
C GLY A 262 -7.14 12.04 24.62
N THR A 263 -8.20 12.02 23.80
CA THR A 263 -9.26 10.99 23.86
C THR A 263 -8.83 9.58 23.48
N LEU A 264 -7.54 9.33 23.20
CA LEU A 264 -7.02 7.97 22.96
C LEU A 264 -7.14 7.07 24.19
N GLN A 265 -7.01 7.64 25.40
CA GLN A 265 -7.09 6.88 26.65
C GLN A 265 -8.52 6.37 26.89
N ASP A 266 -9.52 7.22 26.63
CA ASP A 266 -10.94 6.89 26.78
C ASP A 266 -11.62 6.61 25.43
N ALA A 267 -10.88 6.03 24.48
CA ALA A 267 -11.35 5.86 23.11
C ALA A 267 -12.69 5.10 23.03
N GLN A 268 -12.90 4.14 23.93
CA GLN A 268 -14.13 3.33 24.03
C GLN A 268 -15.36 4.15 24.45
N GLN A 269 -15.18 5.29 25.13
CA GLN A 269 -16.27 6.18 25.56
C GLN A 269 -16.59 7.25 24.52
N THR A 270 -15.75 7.43 23.50
CA THR A 270 -16.04 8.36 22.40
C THR A 270 -17.08 7.77 21.45
N GLY A 271 -18.01 8.57 20.90
CA GLY A 271 -19.03 8.08 19.97
C GLY A 271 -18.45 7.32 18.75
N SER A 272 -17.30 7.76 18.25
CA SER A 272 -16.59 7.04 17.18
C SER A 272 -15.95 5.71 17.61
N GLY A 273 -15.60 5.55 18.88
CA GLY A 273 -15.05 4.30 19.41
C GLY A 273 -16.16 3.29 19.74
N VAL A 274 -17.25 3.74 20.37
CA VAL A 274 -18.44 2.93 20.63
C VAL A 274 -18.94 2.29 19.34
N THR A 275 -19.16 3.11 18.31
CA THR A 275 -19.67 2.62 17.03
C THR A 275 -18.68 1.69 16.29
N ARG A 276 -17.36 1.82 16.51
CA ARG A 276 -16.38 0.84 16.01
C ARG A 276 -16.52 -0.50 16.72
N ILE A 277 -16.63 -0.50 18.05
CA ILE A 277 -16.84 -1.72 18.84
C ILE A 277 -18.14 -2.41 18.40
N GLN A 278 -19.23 -1.66 18.26
CA GLN A 278 -20.50 -2.19 17.73
C GLN A 278 -20.33 -2.84 16.35
N SER A 279 -19.52 -2.25 15.46
CA SER A 279 -19.24 -2.85 14.15
C SER A 279 -18.37 -4.11 14.20
N TYR A 280 -17.54 -4.27 15.22
CA TYR A 280 -16.73 -5.47 15.43
C TYR A 280 -17.60 -6.60 15.97
N GLU A 281 -18.45 -6.28 16.94
CA GLU A 281 -19.42 -7.20 17.51
C GLU A 281 -20.42 -7.69 16.45
N PHE A 282 -20.98 -6.77 15.65
CA PHE A 282 -21.80 -7.13 14.49
C PHE A 282 -21.08 -8.13 13.57
N ALA A 283 -19.84 -7.82 13.16
CA ALA A 283 -19.09 -8.69 12.26
C ALA A 283 -18.78 -10.06 12.87
N ALA A 284 -18.46 -10.10 14.17
CA ALA A 284 -18.24 -11.33 14.90
C ALA A 284 -19.53 -12.16 14.98
N ASN A 285 -20.67 -11.54 15.31
CA ASN A 285 -21.97 -12.20 15.38
C ASN A 285 -22.38 -12.77 14.01
N VAL A 286 -22.19 -12.02 12.92
CA VAL A 286 -22.41 -12.53 11.56
C VAL A 286 -21.54 -13.77 11.28
N ALA A 287 -20.25 -13.72 11.62
CA ALA A 287 -19.36 -14.85 11.42
C ALA A 287 -19.69 -16.04 12.33
N LEU A 288 -20.15 -15.84 13.56
CA LEU A 288 -20.56 -16.94 14.42
C LEU A 288 -21.79 -17.69 13.87
N HIS A 289 -22.72 -16.97 13.23
CA HIS A 289 -23.90 -17.58 12.63
C HIS A 289 -23.65 -18.09 11.20
N ARG A 290 -22.72 -17.50 10.46
CA ARG A 290 -22.31 -17.91 9.10
C ARG A 290 -20.79 -18.19 9.09
N PRO A 291 -20.29 -19.22 9.81
CA PRO A 291 -18.87 -19.40 10.10
C PRO A 291 -18.00 -19.65 8.88
N LEU A 292 -18.53 -20.33 7.88
CA LEU A 292 -17.80 -20.56 6.64
C LEU A 292 -17.91 -19.36 5.73
N LEU A 293 -19.11 -19.02 5.27
CA LEU A 293 -19.30 -18.09 4.16
C LEU A 293 -19.29 -16.60 4.56
N GLY A 294 -19.48 -16.30 5.85
CA GLY A 294 -19.79 -14.94 6.30
C GLY A 294 -21.09 -14.41 5.68
N GLY A 295 -21.23 -13.09 5.68
CA GLY A 295 -22.36 -12.38 5.07
C GLY A 295 -22.17 -12.00 3.60
N GLY A 296 -20.99 -12.23 3.03
CA GLY A 296 -20.57 -11.69 1.73
C GLY A 296 -20.08 -10.24 1.83
N PHE A 297 -19.46 -9.75 0.75
CA PHE A 297 -18.97 -8.38 0.69
C PHE A 297 -20.05 -7.35 1.00
N ASN A 298 -19.66 -6.29 1.73
CA ASN A 298 -20.55 -5.20 2.11
C ASN A 298 -21.79 -5.61 2.93
N VAL A 299 -21.76 -6.76 3.63
CA VAL A 299 -22.87 -7.20 4.50
C VAL A 299 -23.31 -6.12 5.50
N TYR A 300 -22.41 -5.25 5.94
CA TYR A 300 -22.73 -4.13 6.85
C TYR A 300 -23.70 -3.09 6.27
N GLN A 301 -24.07 -3.19 4.99
CA GLN A 301 -25.10 -2.36 4.36
C GLN A 301 -26.51 -2.97 4.52
N SER A 302 -26.63 -4.16 5.10
CA SER A 302 -27.92 -4.85 5.28
C SER A 302 -28.54 -4.48 6.62
N ASP A 303 -29.65 -3.74 6.57
CA ASP A 303 -30.41 -3.37 7.77
C ASP A 303 -30.95 -4.61 8.49
N SER A 304 -31.41 -5.63 7.76
CA SER A 304 -31.88 -6.89 8.34
C SER A 304 -30.77 -7.64 9.08
N MET A 305 -29.55 -7.65 8.55
CA MET A 305 -28.41 -8.24 9.25
C MET A 305 -28.07 -7.44 10.52
N TRP A 306 -28.12 -6.11 10.47
CA TRP A 306 -27.89 -5.28 11.66
C TRP A 306 -28.95 -5.49 12.73
N GLN A 307 -30.22 -5.61 12.35
CA GLN A 307 -31.31 -5.92 13.30
C GLN A 307 -31.12 -7.30 13.95
N GLN A 308 -30.59 -8.27 13.21
CA GLN A 308 -30.42 -9.63 13.70
C GLN A 308 -29.12 -9.86 14.50
N TYR A 309 -28.03 -9.22 14.10
CA TYR A 309 -26.68 -9.51 14.61
C TYR A 309 -25.95 -8.30 15.21
N GLY A 310 -26.51 -7.10 15.09
CA GLY A 310 -25.98 -5.92 15.75
C GLY A 310 -26.24 -5.96 17.26
N PRO A 311 -25.35 -5.41 18.09
CA PRO A 311 -25.66 -5.22 19.50
C PRO A 311 -26.84 -4.24 19.69
N PRO A 312 -27.48 -4.23 20.88
CA PRO A 312 -28.51 -3.24 21.21
C PRO A 312 -28.03 -1.81 20.95
N ASP A 313 -28.91 -0.96 20.42
CA ASP A 313 -28.64 0.44 20.09
C ASP A 313 -27.46 0.65 19.13
N ALA A 314 -27.13 -0.36 18.32
CA ALA A 314 -26.10 -0.25 17.30
C ALA A 314 -26.48 0.77 16.23
N ILE A 315 -25.51 1.61 15.87
CA ILE A 315 -25.63 2.50 14.71
C ILE A 315 -24.96 1.81 13.50
N PRO A 316 -25.74 1.40 12.47
CA PRO A 316 -25.18 0.73 11.29
C PRO A 316 -24.07 1.55 10.62
N ARG A 317 -22.93 0.92 10.36
CA ARG A 317 -21.78 1.54 9.68
C ARG A 317 -20.82 0.51 9.10
N ALA A 318 -19.89 0.96 8.27
CA ALA A 318 -18.79 0.11 7.80
C ALA A 318 -18.01 -0.55 8.95
N ILE A 319 -17.56 -1.78 8.76
CA ILE A 319 -16.77 -2.53 9.75
C ILE A 319 -15.34 -1.97 9.78
N HIS A 320 -15.02 -1.16 10.80
CA HIS A 320 -13.79 -0.37 10.88
C HIS A 320 -12.59 -1.17 11.39
N SER A 321 -12.33 -2.32 10.79
CA SER A 321 -11.15 -3.14 11.07
C SER A 321 -10.94 -4.08 9.90
N ILE A 322 -9.71 -4.16 9.37
CA ILE A 322 -9.40 -5.10 8.29
C ILE A 322 -9.69 -6.56 8.69
N TYR A 323 -9.54 -6.88 9.98
CA TYR A 323 -9.74 -8.23 10.50
C TYR A 323 -11.22 -8.56 10.62
N PHE A 324 -11.98 -7.73 11.36
CA PHE A 324 -13.41 -7.95 11.51
C PHE A 324 -14.16 -7.79 10.19
N ARG A 325 -13.70 -6.92 9.29
CA ARG A 325 -14.33 -6.78 7.97
C ARG A 325 -14.20 -8.08 7.17
N VAL A 326 -13.00 -8.65 7.08
CA VAL A 326 -12.81 -9.93 6.39
C VAL A 326 -13.57 -11.05 7.11
N LEU A 327 -13.56 -11.08 8.45
CA LEU A 327 -14.30 -12.07 9.24
C LEU A 327 -15.81 -12.04 8.95
N GLY A 328 -16.44 -10.87 9.06
CA GLY A 328 -17.88 -10.72 8.84
C GLY A 328 -18.30 -10.94 7.39
N GLU A 329 -17.47 -10.54 6.43
CA GLU A 329 -17.80 -10.68 5.00
C GLU A 329 -17.44 -12.06 4.42
N GLN A 330 -16.41 -12.73 4.94
CA GLN A 330 -15.80 -13.92 4.31
C GLN A 330 -15.73 -15.15 5.24
N GLY A 331 -16.21 -15.02 6.47
CA GLY A 331 -16.15 -16.06 7.51
C GLY A 331 -14.73 -16.35 8.01
N PHE A 332 -14.62 -17.38 8.86
CA PHE A 332 -13.34 -17.84 9.40
C PHE A 332 -12.35 -18.32 8.33
N PRO A 333 -12.74 -19.06 7.27
CA PRO A 333 -11.82 -19.46 6.22
C PRO A 333 -11.24 -18.25 5.46
N GLY A 334 -12.06 -17.23 5.18
CA GLY A 334 -11.60 -16.00 4.54
C GLY A 334 -10.61 -15.23 5.44
N LEU A 335 -10.92 -15.12 6.74
CA LEU A 335 -10.00 -14.53 7.71
C LEU A 335 -8.67 -15.31 7.79
N PHE A 336 -8.72 -16.64 7.81
CA PHE A 336 -7.53 -17.49 7.84
C PHE A 336 -6.64 -17.24 6.61
N LEU A 337 -7.22 -17.21 5.40
CA LEU A 337 -6.47 -16.93 4.17
C LEU A 337 -5.83 -15.52 4.21
N PHE A 338 -6.58 -14.52 4.68
CA PHE A 338 -6.08 -13.16 4.81
C PHE A 338 -4.92 -13.05 5.82
N LEU A 339 -5.05 -13.69 6.99
CA LEU A 339 -3.99 -13.73 8.00
C LEU A 339 -2.77 -14.53 7.50
N ALA A 340 -2.99 -15.62 6.76
CA ALA A 340 -1.92 -16.39 6.13
C ALA A 340 -1.14 -15.54 5.12
N LEU A 341 -1.81 -14.73 4.30
CA LEU A 341 -1.16 -13.80 3.37
C LEU A 341 -0.24 -12.80 4.10
N LEU A 342 -0.73 -12.20 5.20
CA LEU A 342 0.07 -11.28 6.02
C LEU A 342 1.27 -11.98 6.65
N PHE A 343 1.05 -13.16 7.24
CA PHE A 343 2.09 -13.95 7.89
C PHE A 343 3.16 -14.44 6.91
N VAL A 344 2.75 -14.98 5.75
CA VAL A 344 3.67 -15.43 4.70
C VAL A 344 4.50 -14.26 4.19
N SER A 345 3.91 -13.09 3.96
CA SER A 345 4.63 -11.89 3.53
C SER A 345 5.73 -11.49 4.53
N TRP A 346 5.42 -11.49 5.82
CA TRP A 346 6.39 -11.23 6.89
C TRP A 346 7.51 -12.28 6.96
N ARG A 347 7.15 -13.57 6.88
CA ARG A 347 8.08 -14.70 6.91
C ARG A 347 9.01 -14.72 5.70
N THR A 348 8.48 -14.44 4.52
CA THR A 348 9.23 -14.32 3.28
C THR A 348 10.27 -13.21 3.38
N CYS A 349 9.89 -12.02 3.84
CA CYS A 349 10.88 -10.96 4.07
C CYS A 349 11.91 -11.33 5.15
N SER A 350 11.52 -12.06 6.20
CA SER A 350 12.47 -12.55 7.22
C SER A 350 13.51 -13.51 6.63
N ARG A 351 13.08 -14.42 5.75
CA ARG A 351 13.95 -15.33 5.00
C ARG A 351 14.92 -14.55 4.12
N VAL A 352 14.42 -13.61 3.30
CA VAL A 352 15.26 -12.75 2.45
C VAL A 352 16.30 -12.02 3.29
N ARG A 353 15.89 -11.34 4.37
CA ARG A 353 16.83 -10.62 5.26
C ARG A 353 17.90 -11.54 5.84
N LYS A 354 17.55 -12.78 6.21
CA LYS A 354 18.53 -13.75 6.73
C LYS A 354 19.54 -14.15 5.65
N GLN A 355 19.06 -14.43 4.44
CA GLN A 355 19.88 -14.88 3.31
C GLN A 355 20.80 -13.78 2.77
N THR A 356 20.36 -12.52 2.77
CA THR A 356 21.10 -11.40 2.15
C THR A 356 21.94 -10.58 3.13
N ARG A 357 21.83 -10.83 4.44
CA ARG A 357 22.47 -10.01 5.50
C ARG A 357 23.98 -9.81 5.31
N GLN A 358 24.69 -10.87 4.93
CA GLN A 358 26.16 -10.91 4.84
C GLN A 358 26.66 -10.83 3.39
N ILE A 359 25.78 -10.53 2.43
CA ILE A 359 26.12 -10.45 1.01
C ILE A 359 26.08 -8.98 0.60
N PRO A 360 27.22 -8.27 0.45
CA PRO A 360 27.24 -6.84 0.18
C PRO A 360 26.46 -6.42 -1.06
N GLU A 361 26.47 -7.24 -2.10
CA GLU A 361 25.76 -6.99 -3.37
C GLU A 361 24.23 -7.10 -3.23
N GLU A 362 23.75 -7.87 -2.25
CA GLU A 362 22.33 -8.07 -1.95
C GLU A 362 21.80 -7.15 -0.85
N ARG A 363 22.58 -6.13 -0.50
CA ARG A 363 22.19 -5.16 0.51
C ARG A 363 20.87 -4.47 0.18
N TRP A 364 20.61 -4.21 -1.09
CA TRP A 364 19.33 -3.65 -1.54
C TRP A 364 18.15 -4.58 -1.22
N ALA A 365 18.30 -5.89 -1.41
CA ALA A 365 17.26 -6.86 -1.10
C ALA A 365 17.06 -6.97 0.42
N PHE A 366 18.13 -6.92 1.22
CA PHE A 366 18.05 -6.86 2.67
C PHE A 366 17.27 -5.62 3.15
N ASP A 367 17.63 -4.44 2.62
CA ASP A 367 17.04 -3.17 3.02
C ASP A 367 15.57 -3.09 2.54
N LEU A 368 15.27 -3.54 1.31
CA LEU A 368 13.90 -3.59 0.80
C LEU A 368 13.02 -4.55 1.60
N ALA A 369 13.48 -5.77 1.88
CA ALA A 369 12.75 -6.72 2.72
C ALA A 369 12.53 -6.17 4.14
N SER A 370 13.48 -5.40 4.67
CA SER A 370 13.31 -4.71 5.95
C SER A 370 12.21 -3.65 5.89
N MET A 371 12.13 -2.87 4.81
CA MET A 371 11.12 -1.82 4.66
C MET A 371 9.73 -2.39 4.30
N LEU A 372 9.66 -3.48 3.52
CA LEU A 372 8.44 -4.24 3.29
C LEU A 372 7.85 -4.76 4.62
N GLN A 373 8.69 -5.29 5.53
CA GLN A 373 8.24 -5.68 6.87
C GLN A 373 7.62 -4.52 7.65
N VAL A 374 8.25 -3.34 7.63
CA VAL A 374 7.69 -2.17 8.31
C VAL A 374 6.38 -1.73 7.68
N SER A 375 6.27 -1.78 6.35
CA SER A 375 5.02 -1.43 5.64
C SER A 375 3.88 -2.41 5.92
N VAL A 376 4.17 -3.73 6.00
CA VAL A 376 3.20 -4.74 6.44
C VAL A 376 2.75 -4.49 7.87
N VAL A 377 3.65 -4.13 8.79
CA VAL A 377 3.29 -3.75 10.16
C VAL A 377 2.41 -2.49 10.18
N ALA A 378 2.71 -1.50 9.34
CA ALA A 378 1.86 -0.31 9.19
C ALA A 378 0.43 -0.70 8.78
N PHE A 379 0.30 -1.59 7.80
CA PHE A 379 -1.00 -2.09 7.35
C PHE A 379 -1.75 -2.86 8.43
N MET A 380 -1.08 -3.78 9.12
CA MET A 380 -1.68 -4.58 10.20
C MET A 380 -2.16 -3.71 11.36
N THR A 381 -1.34 -2.76 11.80
CA THR A 381 -1.62 -1.95 12.99
C THR A 381 -2.58 -0.81 12.71
N GLY A 382 -2.37 -0.03 11.64
CA GLY A 382 -3.30 1.03 11.27
C GLY A 382 -4.61 0.50 10.67
N GLY A 383 -4.55 -0.61 9.94
CA GLY A 383 -5.72 -1.29 9.39
C GLY A 383 -6.62 -1.94 10.45
N ALA A 384 -6.10 -2.23 11.65
CA ALA A 384 -6.92 -2.74 12.76
C ALA A 384 -8.11 -1.82 13.10
N PHE A 385 -8.04 -0.54 12.74
CA PHE A 385 -9.04 0.49 13.01
C PHE A 385 -9.74 1.03 11.75
N LEU A 386 -9.55 0.38 10.59
CA LEU A 386 -10.04 0.88 9.30
C LEU A 386 -10.65 -0.22 8.42
N PRO A 387 -11.68 0.11 7.64
CA PRO A 387 -12.34 -0.83 6.72
C PRO A 387 -11.50 -1.07 5.45
N MET A 388 -10.19 -1.26 5.53
CA MET A 388 -9.27 -1.27 4.37
C MET A 388 -8.77 -2.68 3.98
N GLY A 389 -9.53 -3.73 4.28
CA GLY A 389 -9.12 -5.14 4.08
C GLY A 389 -8.86 -5.52 2.62
N TYR A 390 -9.43 -4.77 1.67
CA TYR A 390 -9.33 -5.02 0.23
C TYR A 390 -8.57 -3.90 -0.50
N PHE A 391 -7.73 -3.17 0.24
CA PHE A 391 -6.93 -2.07 -0.30
C PHE A 391 -5.82 -2.60 -1.21
N ASP A 392 -5.72 -2.06 -2.42
CA ASP A 392 -4.84 -2.51 -3.49
C ASP A 392 -3.36 -2.53 -3.13
N LEU A 393 -2.86 -1.48 -2.46
CA LEU A 393 -1.46 -1.42 -2.02
C LEU A 393 -1.10 -2.61 -1.14
N ALA A 394 -1.99 -3.06 -0.25
CA ALA A 394 -1.69 -4.17 0.65
C ALA A 394 -1.36 -5.46 -0.11
N TYR A 395 -2.10 -5.78 -1.16
CA TYR A 395 -1.86 -6.97 -1.98
C TYR A 395 -0.65 -6.79 -2.90
N GLN A 396 -0.41 -5.57 -3.39
CA GLN A 396 0.81 -5.23 -4.12
C GLN A 396 2.07 -5.43 -3.26
N LEU A 397 2.00 -5.09 -1.97
CA LEU A 397 3.08 -5.35 -1.02
C LEU A 397 3.35 -6.83 -0.83
N MET A 398 2.30 -7.63 -0.71
CA MET A 398 2.42 -9.09 -0.59
C MET A 398 3.08 -9.69 -1.83
N ALA A 399 2.70 -9.22 -3.02
CA ALA A 399 3.36 -9.61 -4.27
C ALA A 399 4.84 -9.19 -4.31
N LEU A 400 5.16 -7.96 -3.92
CA LEU A 400 6.55 -7.48 -3.82
C LEU A 400 7.40 -8.34 -2.86
N CYS A 401 6.83 -8.79 -1.74
CA CYS A 401 7.50 -9.72 -0.84
C CYS A 401 7.86 -11.03 -1.55
N ALA A 402 6.91 -11.61 -2.28
CA ALA A 402 7.09 -12.87 -3.00
C ALA A 402 8.10 -12.74 -4.15
N ILE A 403 8.01 -11.67 -4.94
CA ILE A 403 8.95 -11.41 -6.05
C ILE A 403 10.37 -11.22 -5.51
N LEU A 404 10.53 -10.50 -4.40
CA LEU A 404 11.86 -10.27 -3.81
C LEU A 404 12.52 -11.58 -3.39
N GLU A 405 11.76 -12.49 -2.78
CA GLU A 405 12.28 -13.82 -2.45
C GLU A 405 12.61 -14.65 -3.69
N LEU A 406 11.76 -14.62 -4.71
CA LEU A 406 12.04 -15.31 -5.96
C LEU A 406 13.34 -14.83 -6.60
N HIS A 407 13.54 -13.51 -6.64
CA HIS A 407 14.75 -12.90 -7.19
C HIS A 407 16.02 -13.35 -6.46
N VAL A 408 15.99 -13.33 -5.11
CA VAL A 408 17.11 -13.78 -4.28
C VAL A 408 17.38 -15.28 -4.46
N ARG A 409 16.34 -16.12 -4.57
CA ARG A 409 16.49 -17.56 -4.80
C ARG A 409 17.07 -17.88 -6.18
N GLN A 410 16.55 -17.24 -7.23
CA GLN A 410 17.04 -17.43 -8.61
C GLN A 410 18.52 -17.09 -8.73
N ARG A 411 18.95 -16.00 -8.08
CA ARG A 411 20.35 -15.62 -8.05
C ARG A 411 21.21 -16.66 -7.31
N ALA A 412 20.74 -17.16 -6.17
CA ALA A 412 21.46 -18.18 -5.41
C ALA A 412 21.62 -19.51 -6.17
N SER A 413 20.70 -19.82 -7.10
CA SER A 413 20.78 -21.01 -7.97
C SER A 413 21.65 -20.84 -9.22
N GLN A 414 22.14 -19.64 -9.53
CA GLN A 414 23.03 -19.42 -10.68
C GLN A 414 24.50 -19.76 -10.31
N PRO A 415 25.23 -20.55 -11.13
CA PRO A 415 26.62 -20.92 -10.86
C PRO A 415 27.55 -19.70 -10.71
N ALA A 416 28.53 -19.80 -9.81
CA ALA A 416 29.49 -18.75 -9.45
C ALA A 416 30.24 -18.09 -10.63
N GLU A 417 30.37 -18.78 -11.77
CA GLU A 417 31.07 -18.28 -12.96
C GLU A 417 30.27 -17.25 -13.76
N ALA A 418 28.93 -17.36 -13.80
CA ALA A 418 28.07 -16.35 -14.45
C ALA A 418 28.08 -15.00 -13.70
N HIS A 419 28.31 -15.03 -12.38
CA HIS A 419 28.34 -13.84 -11.53
C HIS A 419 29.55 -12.92 -11.77
N ARG A 420 30.67 -13.46 -12.31
CA ARG A 420 31.86 -12.66 -12.64
C ARG A 420 31.69 -11.88 -13.95
N HIS A 421 30.92 -12.40 -14.90
CA HIS A 421 30.71 -11.75 -16.19
C HIS A 421 29.80 -10.52 -16.07
N ASP A 422 28.71 -10.63 -15.33
CA ASP A 422 27.73 -9.55 -15.17
C ASP A 422 28.28 -8.36 -14.35
N SER A 423 29.12 -8.66 -13.35
CA SER A 423 29.81 -7.64 -12.54
C SER A 423 30.96 -6.96 -13.30
N ALA A 424 31.63 -7.68 -14.22
CA ALA A 424 32.62 -7.09 -15.13
C ALA A 424 31.98 -6.18 -16.18
N ASP A 425 30.86 -6.61 -16.79
CA ASP A 425 30.16 -5.82 -17.80
C ASP A 425 29.51 -4.56 -17.20
N MET A 426 29.01 -4.65 -15.96
CA MET A 426 28.49 -3.48 -15.22
C MET A 426 29.60 -2.50 -14.81
N ARG A 427 30.80 -2.99 -14.45
CA ARG A 427 31.97 -2.13 -14.21
C ARG A 427 32.44 -1.43 -15.49
N LEU A 428 32.51 -2.16 -16.61
CA LEU A 428 32.90 -1.61 -17.92
C LEU A 428 31.93 -0.52 -18.39
N ARG A 429 30.61 -0.72 -18.22
CA ARG A 429 29.59 0.30 -18.53
C ARG A 429 29.68 1.54 -17.62
N SER A 430 30.06 1.37 -16.35
CA SER A 430 30.30 2.50 -15.43
C SER A 430 31.58 3.28 -15.77
N MET A 431 32.60 2.63 -16.31
CA MET A 431 33.84 3.27 -16.75
C MET A 431 33.66 3.98 -18.10
N ALA A 432 32.85 3.43 -19.01
CA ALA A 432 32.53 4.06 -20.29
C ALA A 432 31.70 5.35 -20.12
N THR A 433 30.82 5.41 -19.12
CA THR A 433 30.05 6.62 -18.79
C THR A 433 30.88 7.70 -18.10
N HIS A 434 32.02 7.35 -17.51
CA HIS A 434 32.92 8.31 -16.86
C HIS A 434 33.92 8.97 -17.81
N LYS A 435 34.14 8.42 -19.02
CA LYS A 435 35.07 8.93 -20.05
C LYS A 435 34.43 9.88 -21.06
N ALA A 436 33.13 10.18 -20.95
CA ALA A 436 32.37 10.96 -21.94
C ALA A 436 32.01 12.38 -21.47
N LEU A 437 32.91 13.05 -20.73
CA LEU A 437 32.82 14.48 -20.45
C LEU A 437 34.14 15.13 -20.93
N PRO A 438 34.13 15.89 -22.03
CA PRO A 438 35.22 16.79 -22.34
C PRO A 438 35.17 18.02 -21.43
N GLU A 439 36.35 18.56 -21.14
CA GLU A 439 36.62 19.78 -20.35
C GLU A 439 35.92 21.04 -20.89
#